data_AF-A0A1Q9SH62-F1
#
_entry.id   AF-A0A1Q9SH62-F1
#
_cell.length_a   1.000
_cell.length_b   1.000
_cell.length_c   1.000
_cell.angle_alpha   90.00
_cell.angle_beta   90.00
_cell.angle_gamma   90.00
#
_symmetry.space_group_name_H-M   'P 1'
#
loop_
_entity.id
_entity.type
_entity.pdbx_description
1 polymer ?
#
loop_
_entity_poly.entity_id
_entity_poly.type
_entity_poly.pdbx_seq_one_letter_code
_entity_poly.pdbx_strand_id
1 'polypeptide(L)'
;MSGLDTVPSPAGPAAGGTSGCDTCLGPDCAFPAELSALSLVELQVLHSRVVCQLEHEYLTAPDGPHPVTQDRHDELVAELEARGGSAPAA
;
A
#
# COMPACT_ATOMS: atom_id res chain seq x y z
N MET A 1 29.80 33.34 32.45
CA MET A 1 30.27 32.63 31.24
C MET A 1 29.02 32.41 30.40
N SER A 2 28.75 33.37 29.52
CA SER A 2 27.55 33.41 28.68
C SER A 2 27.95 33.04 27.25
N GLY A 3 27.10 32.27 26.57
CA GLY A 3 27.25 31.94 25.16
C GLY A 3 26.61 30.60 24.83
N LEU A 4 25.28 30.61 24.69
CA LEU A 4 24.51 29.55 24.07
C LEU A 4 24.61 29.76 22.56
N ASP A 5 25.32 28.89 21.85
CA ASP A 5 25.22 28.78 20.39
C ASP A 5 24.78 27.35 20.05
N THR A 6 23.48 27.09 20.24
CA THR A 6 22.82 25.96 19.61
C THR A 6 22.52 26.35 18.18
N VAL A 7 23.36 25.89 17.26
CA VAL A 7 23.11 26.01 15.82
C VAL A 7 21.91 25.13 15.47
N PRO A 8 20.84 25.67 14.86
CA PRO A 8 19.79 24.83 14.30
C PRO A 8 20.36 24.14 13.06
N SER A 9 20.62 22.84 13.17
CA SER A 9 20.92 21.98 12.02
C SER A 9 19.73 22.05 11.06
N PRO A 10 19.93 22.35 9.76
CA PRO A 10 18.84 22.50 8.84
C PRO A 10 18.14 21.15 8.72
N ALA A 11 16.84 21.13 9.04
CA ALA A 11 15.93 20.09 8.62
C ALA A 11 16.06 20.02 7.10
N GLY A 12 16.84 19.05 6.62
CA GLY A 12 16.83 18.68 5.22
C GLY A 12 15.39 18.34 4.85
N PRO A 13 14.91 18.74 3.65
CA PRO A 13 13.63 18.25 3.20
C PRO A 13 13.74 16.73 3.21
N ALA A 14 12.82 16.08 3.94
CA ALA A 14 12.62 14.64 3.85
C ALA A 14 12.25 14.34 2.39
N ALA A 15 13.27 14.17 1.57
CA ALA A 15 13.16 13.77 0.19
C ALA A 15 12.69 12.32 0.21
N GLY A 16 11.42 12.13 -0.17
CA GLY A 16 10.98 10.95 -0.90
C GLY A 16 11.18 9.62 -0.19
N GLY A 17 10.39 9.36 0.84
CA GLY A 17 10.13 8.00 1.33
C GLY A 17 9.14 7.25 0.44
N THR A 18 9.20 7.36 -0.90
CA THR A 18 8.38 6.52 -1.79
C THR A 18 9.04 5.17 -2.08
N SER A 19 10.27 4.94 -1.60
CA SER A 19 11.10 3.76 -1.91
C SER A 19 10.80 2.53 -1.02
N GLY A 20 9.65 2.49 -0.35
CA GLY A 20 9.22 1.34 0.45
C GLY A 20 8.13 0.51 -0.21
N CYS A 21 7.50 1.01 -1.28
CA CYS A 21 6.32 0.39 -1.87
C CYS A 21 6.60 -0.52 -3.06
N ASP A 22 7.86 -0.86 -3.35
CA ASP A 22 8.19 -1.65 -4.54
C ASP A 22 7.62 -3.08 -4.49
N THR A 23 7.63 -3.70 -3.30
CA THR A 23 7.13 -5.08 -3.10
C THR A 23 5.85 -5.15 -2.27
N CYS A 24 5.63 -4.20 -1.36
CA CYS A 24 4.41 -4.07 -0.54
C CYS A 24 3.70 -2.76 -0.88
N LEU A 25 2.40 -2.64 -0.60
CA LEU A 25 1.68 -1.38 -0.79
C LEU A 25 1.05 -0.88 0.51
N GLY A 26 1.80 -0.05 1.25
CA GLY A 26 1.36 0.57 2.50
C GLY A 26 0.16 1.51 2.36
N PRO A 27 -0.50 1.86 3.49
CA PRO A 27 -1.69 2.70 3.50
C PRO A 27 -1.45 4.11 2.92
N ASP A 28 -0.24 4.66 3.10
CA ASP A 28 0.13 5.99 2.57
C ASP A 28 0.54 5.98 1.09
N CYS A 29 0.68 4.80 0.48
CA CYS A 29 1.04 4.70 -0.93
C CYS A 29 -0.16 4.96 -1.83
N ALA A 30 0.13 5.53 -3.00
CA ALA A 30 -0.88 5.81 -4.00
C ALA A 30 -1.61 4.53 -4.41
N PHE A 31 -2.94 4.60 -4.43
CA PHE A 31 -3.82 3.52 -4.83
C PHE A 31 -4.74 4.02 -5.95
N PRO A 32 -4.95 3.25 -7.03
CA PRO A 32 -5.82 3.67 -8.13
C PRO A 32 -7.26 3.86 -7.63
N ALA A 33 -7.89 4.96 -8.03
CA ALA A 33 -9.30 5.21 -7.71
C ALA A 33 -10.26 4.29 -8.47
N GLU A 34 -9.84 3.79 -9.65
CA GLU A 34 -10.67 3.00 -10.56
C GLU A 34 -9.95 1.70 -10.93
N LEU A 35 -10.33 0.59 -10.29
CA LEU A 35 -9.73 -0.73 -10.55
C LEU A 35 -10.16 -1.32 -11.90
N SER A 36 -11.37 -0.98 -12.36
CA SER A 36 -11.95 -1.43 -13.63
C SER A 36 -11.13 -1.01 -14.86
N ALA A 37 -10.36 0.09 -14.75
CA ALA A 37 -9.50 0.59 -15.82
C ALA A 37 -8.17 -0.19 -15.95
N LEU A 38 -7.80 -0.98 -14.94
CA LEU A 38 -6.57 -1.76 -14.93
C LEU A 38 -6.72 -3.04 -15.76
N SER A 39 -5.65 -3.46 -16.43
CA SER A 39 -5.57 -4.81 -16.97
C SER A 39 -5.62 -5.86 -15.85
N LEU A 40 -6.00 -7.11 -16.17
CA LEU A 40 -6.00 -8.20 -15.19
C LEU A 40 -4.64 -8.39 -14.53
N VAL A 41 -3.55 -8.26 -15.30
CA VAL A 41 -2.18 -8.41 -14.79
C VAL A 41 -1.84 -7.29 -13.80
N GLU A 42 -2.16 -6.04 -14.12
CA GLU A 42 -1.94 -4.91 -13.21
C GLU A 42 -2.73 -5.07 -11.92
N LEU A 43 -3.98 -5.53 -12.01
CA LEU A 43 -4.83 -5.81 -10.86
C LEU A 43 -4.25 -6.92 -9.97
N GLN A 44 -3.75 -8.01 -10.57
CA GLN A 44 -3.10 -9.11 -9.85
C GLN A 44 -1.80 -8.68 -9.18
N VAL A 45 -0.98 -7.84 -9.83
CA VAL A 45 0.23 -7.27 -9.24
C VAL A 45 -0.12 -6.36 -8.07
N LEU A 46 -1.15 -5.52 -8.22
CA LEU A 46 -1.62 -4.64 -7.16
C LEU A 46 -2.12 -5.44 -5.96
N HIS A 47 -2.91 -6.49 -6.19
CA HIS A 47 -3.35 -7.44 -5.18
C HIS A 47 -2.18 -8.10 -4.46
N SER A 48 -1.19 -8.61 -5.20
CA SER A 48 0.02 -9.19 -4.61
C SER A 48 0.73 -8.23 -3.66
N ARG A 49 0.88 -6.96 -4.03
CA ARG A 49 1.56 -5.95 -3.19
C ARG A 49 0.78 -5.62 -1.93
N VAL A 50 -0.55 -5.56 -2.01
CA VAL A 50 -1.41 -5.34 -0.84
C VAL A 50 -1.39 -6.55 0.09
N VAL A 51 -1.40 -7.78 -0.43
CA VAL A 51 -1.26 -8.99 0.39
C VAL A 51 0.09 -9.01 1.13
N CYS A 52 1.20 -8.71 0.44
CA CYS A 52 2.49 -8.60 1.11
C CYS A 52 2.51 -7.54 2.22
N GLN A 53 1.77 -6.43 2.05
CA GLN A 53 1.60 -5.44 3.10
C GLN A 53 0.79 -5.98 4.29
N LEU A 54 -0.34 -6.66 4.03
CA LEU A 54 -1.13 -7.28 5.08
C LEU A 54 -0.33 -8.31 5.88
N GLU A 55 0.42 -9.18 5.20
CA GLU A 55 1.31 -10.15 5.85
C GLU A 55 2.31 -9.45 6.76
N HIS A 56 2.92 -8.36 6.29
CA HIS A 56 3.84 -7.57 7.10
C HIS A 56 3.15 -6.98 8.34
N GLU A 57 1.97 -6.39 8.17
CA GLU A 57 1.23 -5.77 9.27
C GLU A 57 0.73 -6.80 10.28
N TYR A 58 0.22 -7.96 9.86
CA TYR A 58 -0.15 -9.05 10.77
C TYR A 58 1.03 -9.56 11.62
N LEU A 59 2.26 -9.51 11.08
CA LEU A 59 3.46 -9.94 11.79
C LEU A 59 4.03 -8.87 12.72
N THR A 60 3.78 -7.60 12.45
CA THR A 60 4.49 -6.48 13.10
C THR A 60 3.59 -5.56 13.92
N ALA A 61 2.30 -5.48 13.62
CA ALA A 61 1.33 -4.65 14.30
C ALA A 61 0.54 -5.47 15.34
N PRO A 62 0.62 -5.14 16.64
CA PRO A 62 -0.06 -5.91 17.70
C PRO A 62 -1.59 -5.79 17.63
N ASP A 63 -2.10 -4.70 17.05
CA ASP A 63 -3.53 -4.44 16.90
C ASP A 63 -4.11 -4.98 15.58
N GLY A 64 -3.30 -5.66 14.78
CA GLY A 64 -3.67 -6.16 13.45
C GLY A 64 -3.37 -5.18 12.31
N PRO A 65 -3.83 -5.51 11.09
CA PRO A 65 -3.52 -4.73 9.89
C PRO A 65 -4.19 -3.36 9.90
N HIS A 66 -3.60 -2.44 9.16
CA HIS A 66 -4.14 -1.11 8.99
C HIS A 66 -5.47 -1.19 8.22
N PRO A 67 -6.54 -0.49 8.66
CA PRO A 67 -7.87 -0.61 8.05
C PRO A 67 -7.87 -0.26 6.55
N VAL A 68 -7.13 0.78 6.15
CA VAL A 68 -6.99 1.15 4.72
C VAL A 68 -6.36 0.04 3.88
N THR A 69 -5.39 -0.71 4.43
CA THR A 69 -4.78 -1.84 3.72
C THR A 69 -5.81 -2.97 3.53
N GLN A 70 -6.64 -3.21 4.55
CA GLN A 70 -7.73 -4.19 4.50
C GLN A 70 -8.82 -3.80 3.50
N ASP A 71 -9.28 -2.54 3.52
CA ASP A 71 -10.30 -2.04 2.59
C ASP A 71 -9.86 -2.20 1.13
N ARG A 72 -8.60 -1.82 0.83
CA ARG A 72 -8.00 -1.98 -0.51
C ARG A 72 -7.93 -3.43 -0.94
N HIS A 73 -7.59 -4.34 -0.03
CA HIS A 73 -7.58 -5.78 -0.31
C HIS A 73 -8.98 -6.26 -0.69
N ASP A 74 -10.00 -5.86 0.06
CA ASP A 74 -11.38 -6.30 -0.16
C ASP A 74 -11.92 -5.76 -1.50
N GLU A 75 -11.60 -4.51 -1.85
CA GLU A 75 -11.90 -3.94 -3.19
C GLU A 75 -11.24 -4.73 -4.32
N LEU A 76 -9.96 -5.12 -4.16
CA LEU A 76 -9.22 -5.90 -5.15
C LEU A 76 -9.79 -7.30 -5.33
N VAL A 77 -10.17 -7.96 -4.23
CA VAL A 77 -10.81 -9.29 -4.26
C VAL A 77 -12.13 -9.20 -5.01
N ALA A 78 -12.99 -8.22 -4.67
CA ALA A 78 -14.28 -8.05 -5.34
C ALA A 78 -14.13 -7.86 -6.86
N GLU A 79 -13.18 -7.03 -7.29
CA GLU A 79 -12.92 -6.79 -8.72
C GLU A 79 -12.34 -8.04 -9.41
N LEU A 80 -11.40 -8.76 -8.76
CA LEU A 80 -10.84 -10.00 -9.30
C LEU A 80 -11.91 -11.10 -9.44
N GLU A 81 -12.81 -11.23 -8.47
CA GLU A 81 -13.94 -12.15 -8.51
C GLU A 81 -14.92 -11.80 -9.63
N ALA A 82 -15.25 -10.50 -9.79
CA ALA A 82 -16.10 -10.03 -10.89
C ALA A 82 -15.52 -10.42 -12.27
N ARG A 83 -14.19 -10.42 -12.41
CA ARG A 83 -13.50 -10.82 -13.65
C ARG A 83 -13.41 -12.34 -13.80
N GLY A 84 -13.15 -13.06 -12.71
CA GLY A 84 -13.05 -14.53 -12.69
C GLY A 84 -14.39 -15.24 -12.91
N GLY A 85 -15.48 -14.66 -12.40
CA GLY A 85 -16.85 -15.14 -12.60
C GLY A 85 -17.40 -14.93 -14.02
N SER A 86 -16.64 -14.27 -14.90
CA SER A 86 -17.00 -14.10 -16.32
C SER A 86 -16.52 -15.23 -17.23
N ALA A 87 -15.86 -16.26 -16.70
CA ALA A 87 -15.59 -17.47 -17.47
C ALA A 87 -16.93 -18.16 -17.80
N PRO A 88 -17.29 -18.37 -19.08
CA PRO A 88 -18.49 -19.12 -19.41
C PRO A 88 -18.34 -20.54 -18.85
N ALA A 89 -19.37 -20.99 -18.11
CA ALA A 89 -19.50 -22.38 -17.72
C ALA A 89 -19.38 -23.26 -18.98
N ALA A 90 -18.31 -24.04 -19.08
CA ALA A 90 -18.08 -25.02 -20.13
C ALA A 90 -18.80 -26.33 -19.80
#